data_AF-A0A1V6BQA2-F1
#
_entry.id   AF-A0A1V6BQA2-F1
#
_cell.length_a   1.000
_cell.length_b   1.000
_cell.length_c   1.000
_cell.angle_alpha   90.00
_cell.angle_beta   90.00
_cell.angle_gamma   90.00
#
_symmetry.space_group_name_H-M   'P 1'
#
loop_
_entity.id
_entity.type
_entity.pdbx_description
1 polymer ?
#
loop_
_entity_poly.entity_id
_entity_poly.type
_entity_poly.pdbx_seq_one_letter_code
_entity_poly.pdbx_strand_id
1 'polypeptide(L)' 'MVEWEDMTPDERDRLIYLLLSENDLMAIILILRRKFKREPSNEEVMRFAFKVARNKMIPAHLKNKNKK' A
#
# COMPACT_ATOMS: atom_id res chain seq x y z
N MET A 1 10.06 -8.64 -7.07
CA MET A 1 9.73 -7.24 -6.67
C MET A 1 9.57 -7.28 -5.17
N VAL A 2 9.96 -6.24 -4.44
CA VAL A 2 10.01 -6.27 -2.97
C VAL A 2 8.61 -6.51 -2.38
N GLU A 3 8.49 -7.51 -1.52
CA GLU A 3 7.28 -7.82 -0.76
C GLU A 3 7.31 -7.17 0.62
N TRP A 4 6.16 -7.16 1.31
CA TRP A 4 6.05 -6.55 2.63
C TRP A 4 7.11 -7.16 3.57
N GLU A 5 7.18 -8.48 3.62
CA GLU A 5 8.05 -9.26 4.49
C GLU A 5 9.55 -9.02 4.26
N ASP A 6 9.94 -8.54 3.08
CA ASP A 6 11.34 -8.33 2.69
C ASP A 6 11.96 -7.06 3.29
N MET A 7 11.16 -6.18 3.89
CA MET A 7 11.60 -4.90 4.46
C MET A 7 11.41 -4.87 5.97
N THR A 8 12.22 -4.10 6.69
CA THR A 8 11.98 -3.81 8.11
C THR A 8 10.75 -2.91 8.28
N PRO A 9 10.10 -2.89 9.47
CA PRO A 9 8.98 -1.98 9.74
C PRO A 9 9.31 -0.52 9.41
N ASP A 10 10.48 -0.03 9.80
CA ASP A 10 10.90 1.36 9.56
C ASP A 10 11.03 1.68 8.07
N GLU A 11 11.55 0.75 7.27
CA GLU A 11 11.68 0.93 5.82
C GLU A 11 10.31 0.95 5.14
N ARG A 12 9.37 0.10 5.58
CA ARG A 12 8.00 0.06 5.05
C ARG A 12 7.28 1.37 5.34
N ASP A 13 7.39 1.87 6.57
CA ASP A 13 6.76 3.11 7.00
C ASP A 13 7.31 4.30 6.22
N ARG A 14 8.64 4.39 6.08
CA ARG A 14 9.29 5.42 5.25
C ARG A 14 8.80 5.37 3.81
N LEU A 15 8.72 4.18 3.21
CA LEU A 15 8.23 4.02 1.84
C LEU A 15 6.80 4.51 1.69
N ILE A 16 5.92 4.13 2.62
CA ILE A 16 4.51 4.52 2.62
C ILE A 16 4.40 6.04 2.72
N TYR A 17 5.02 6.66 3.72
CA TYR A 17 4.89 8.11 3.95
C TYR A 17 5.59 8.96 2.89
N LEU A 18 6.60 8.43 2.19
CA LEU A 18 7.24 9.13 1.07
C LEU A 18 6.34 9.17 -0.18
N LEU A 19 5.51 8.13 -0.40
CA LEU A 19 4.77 7.95 -1.65
C LEU A 19 3.27 8.23 -1.54
N LEU A 20 2.72 8.17 -0.32
CA LEU A 20 1.31 8.37 -0.06
C LEU A 20 1.11 9.65 0.74
N SER A 21 0.22 10.49 0.25
CA SER A 21 -0.28 11.64 0.99
C SER A 21 -1.21 11.21 2.12
N GLU A 22 -1.51 12.11 3.06
CA GLU A 22 -2.52 11.88 4.09
C GLU A 22 -3.89 11.51 3.48
N ASN A 23 -4.27 12.17 2.38
CA ASN A 23 -5.50 11.86 1.66
C ASN A 23 -5.52 10.45 1.07
N ASP A 24 -4.38 9.96 0.56
CA ASP A 24 -4.26 8.58 0.08
C ASP A 24 -4.48 7.59 1.23
N LEU A 25 -3.89 7.86 2.42
CA LEU A 25 -4.04 7.01 3.61
C LEU A 25 -5.49 6.99 4.13
N MET A 26 -6.15 8.15 4.19
CA MET A 26 -7.58 8.22 4.55
C MET A 26 -8.44 7.44 3.55
N ALA A 27 -8.18 7.59 2.25
CA ALA A 27 -8.90 6.86 1.22
C ALA A 27 -8.73 5.34 1.37
N ILE A 28 -7.52 4.87 1.70
CA ILE A 28 -7.25 3.46 1.98
C ILE A 28 -8.11 2.96 3.15
N ILE A 29 -8.17 3.69 4.25
CA ILE A 29 -8.99 3.32 5.42
C ILE A 29 -10.46 3.21 5.01
N LEU A 30 -10.99 4.20 4.28
CA LEU A 30 -12.38 4.19 3.81
C LEU A 30 -12.68 3.01 2.87
N ILE A 31 -11.74 2.68 1.97
CA ILE A 31 -11.86 1.53 1.06
C ILE A 31 -11.90 0.22 1.87
N LEU A 32 -11.01 0.06 2.85
CA LEU A 32 -10.96 -1.14 3.69
C LEU A 32 -12.21 -1.28 4.55
N ARG A 33 -12.67 -0.19 5.18
CA ARG A 33 -13.93 -0.14 5.93
C ARG A 33 -15.11 -0.58 5.06
N ARG A 34 -15.22 -0.03 3.84
CA ARG A 34 -16.29 -0.39 2.90
C ARG A 34 -16.22 -1.85 2.46
N LYS A 35 -15.01 -2.37 2.24
CA LYS A 35 -14.79 -3.74 1.76
C LYS A 35 -15.10 -4.78 2.83
N PHE A 36 -14.63 -4.59 4.05
CA PHE A 36 -14.75 -5.57 5.13
C PHE A 36 -15.92 -5.33 6.07
N LYS A 37 -16.65 -4.20 5.91
CA LYS A 37 -17.78 -3.79 6.75
C LYS A 37 -17.44 -3.74 8.24
N ARG A 38 -16.17 -3.48 8.57
CA ARG A 38 -15.66 -3.31 9.92
C ARG A 38 -14.51 -2.32 9.93
N GLU A 39 -14.11 -1.91 11.12
CA GLU A 39 -12.89 -1.14 11.29
C GLU A 39 -11.66 -2.01 10.92
N PRO A 40 -10.81 -1.57 9.98
CA PRO A 40 -9.56 -2.27 9.68
C PRO A 40 -8.56 -2.10 10.83
N SER A 41 -7.73 -3.12 11.06
CA SER A 41 -6.60 -2.95 11.99
C SER A 41 -5.50 -2.09 11.35
N ASN A 42 -4.63 -1.52 12.18
CA ASN A 42 -3.48 -0.76 11.68
C ASN A 42 -2.60 -1.60 10.73
N GLU A 43 -2.38 -2.87 11.03
CA GLU A 43 -1.57 -3.75 10.17
C GLU A 43 -2.22 -3.94 8.79
N GLU A 44 -3.55 -4.09 8.73
CA GLU A 44 -4.27 -4.22 7.45
C GLU A 44 -4.14 -2.95 6.61
N VAL A 45 -4.27 -1.79 7.24
CA VAL A 45 -4.07 -0.49 6.59
C VAL A 45 -2.66 -0.37 6.05
N MET A 46 -1.64 -0.66 6.86
CA MET A 46 -0.24 -0.51 6.47
C MET A 46 0.18 -1.48 5.36
N ARG A 47 -0.26 -2.75 5.43
CA ARG A 47 -0.01 -3.73 4.35
C ARG A 47 -0.65 -3.30 3.03
N PHE A 48 -1.87 -2.76 3.08
CA PHE A 48 -2.54 -2.27 1.88
C PHE A 48 -1.88 -1.00 1.35
N ALA A 49 -1.50 -0.07 2.23
CA ALA A 49 -0.75 1.13 1.89
C ALA A 49 0.58 0.81 1.21
N PHE A 50 1.35 -0.14 1.74
CA PHE A 50 2.58 -0.62 1.12
C PHE A 50 2.36 -1.12 -0.31
N LYS A 51 1.32 -1.94 -0.52
CA LYS A 51 0.96 -2.44 -1.85
C LYS A 51 0.67 -1.29 -2.82
N VAL A 52 -0.06 -0.26 -2.38
CA VAL A 52 -0.37 0.93 -3.19
C VAL A 52 0.90 1.73 -3.48
N ALA A 53 1.72 2.00 -2.46
CA ALA A 53 2.98 2.72 -2.56
C ALA A 53 3.93 2.04 -3.55
N ARG A 54 4.17 0.73 -3.39
CA ARG A 54 4.96 -0.08 -4.33
C ARG A 54 4.42 0.01 -5.75
N ASN A 55 3.10 -0.09 -5.93
CA ASN A 55 2.48 0.01 -7.25
C ASN A 55 2.61 1.40 -7.88
N LYS A 56 2.77 2.48 -7.09
CA LYS A 56 3.08 3.82 -7.62
C LYS A 56 4.51 3.90 -8.17
N MET A 57 5.47 3.15 -7.61
CA MET A 57 6.86 3.13 -8.10
C MET A 57 7.05 2.36 -9.41
N ILE A 58 6.17 1.39 -9.71
CA ILE A 58 6.27 0.60 -10.95
C ILE A 58 5.88 1.50 -12.14
N PRO A 59 6.76 1.70 -13.14
CA PRO A 59 6.41 2.43 -14.35
C PRO A 59 5.17 1.85 -15.05
N ALA A 60 4.28 2.71 -15.56
CA ALA A 60 3.00 2.29 -16.13
C ALA A 60 3.14 1.22 -17.23
N HIS A 61 4.16 1.35 -18.08
CA HIS A 61 4.45 0.41 -19.16
C HIS A 61 4.88 -0.99 -18.67
N LEU A 62 5.34 -1.13 -17.43
CA LEU A 62 5.70 -2.42 -16.81
C LEU A 62 4.55 -3.06 -16.03
N LYS A 63 3.54 -2.29 -15.63
CA LYS A 63 2.39 -2.79 -14.84
C LYS A 63 1.61 -3.90 -15.56
N ASN A 64 1.50 -3.83 -16.89
CA ASN A 64 0.77 -4.82 -17.69
C ASN A 64 1.62 -6.03 -18.10
N LYS A 65 2.95 -5.94 -17.99
CA LYS A 65 3.86 -7.03 -18.40
C LYS A 65 3.87 -8.19 -17.39
N ASN A 66 3.59 -7.91 -16.12
CA ASN A 66 3.52 -8.90 -15.03
C ASN A 66 2.15 -9.58 -14.85
N LYS A 67 1.20 -9.41 -15.79
CA LYS A 67 -0.10 -10.13 -15.76
C LYS A 67 -0.06 -11.51 -16.45
N LYS A 68 1.12 -12.07 -16.69
CA LYS A 68 1.28 -13.42 -17.25
C LYS A 68 1.39 -14.45 -16.14
#